data_AF-A0A3P7JQR6-F1
#
_entry.id   AF-A0A3P7JQR6-F1
#
_cell.length_a   1.000
_cell.length_b   1.000
_cell.length_c   1.000
_cell.angle_alpha   90.00
_cell.angle_beta   90.00
_cell.angle_gamma   90.00
#
_symmetry.space_group_name_H-M   'P 1'
#
loop_
_entity.id
_entity.type
_entity.pdbx_description
1 polymer ?
#
loop_
_entity_poly.entity_id
_entity_poly.type
_entity_poly.pdbx_seq_one_letter_code
_entity_poly.pdbx_strand_id
1 'polypeptide(L)'
;MNRKGSQNFQVETCIPWQESPSQQIDLGFNIFFLVYFFIRFIAASDKVWFLLELYSFIDYCTIPPSFVAIYLQRNWLGFRFLRALRLMTVPDILQYLNILKTSSSIRLTQLVTIFVSVCLTGAGGVHLFENSGDFFKGFINPHRITYADCVYFLLVTMSTVGYGDIYCTTLCGRIFMVFFILGGLAMFASYVPEIADLIGNRQKYGGEYKGEHGKKHIVVCGHITYDSVSHFLQDFLHEDRDDVDVEVVFLHRLAHFYTANNLGLELEPLRD
;
A
#
# COMPACT_ATOMS: atom_id res chain seq x y z
N MET A 1 -32.74 11.64 5.26
CA MET A 1 -32.28 10.97 4.02
C MET A 1 -32.42 9.47 4.23
N ASN A 2 -33.36 8.84 3.52
CA ASN A 2 -33.82 7.46 3.75
C ASN A 2 -32.69 6.42 3.60
N ARG A 3 -32.32 5.73 4.69
CA ARG A 3 -31.62 4.42 4.64
C ARG A 3 -32.59 3.33 4.15
N LYS A 4 -33.02 3.41 2.89
CA LYS A 4 -33.64 2.28 2.17
C LYS A 4 -32.53 1.61 1.37
N GLY A 5 -31.97 0.53 1.92
CA GLY A 5 -30.94 -0.23 1.21
C GLY A 5 -30.05 -1.14 2.05
N SER A 6 -30.41 -1.51 3.29
CA SER A 6 -29.78 -2.68 3.91
C SER A 6 -30.33 -3.92 3.20
N GLN A 7 -29.75 -4.24 2.04
CA GLN A 7 -29.82 -5.59 1.51
C GLN A 7 -29.38 -6.52 2.63
N ASN A 8 -30.14 -7.58 2.88
CA ASN A 8 -29.85 -8.59 3.89
C ASN A 8 -28.53 -9.29 3.55
N PHE A 9 -27.40 -8.65 3.85
CA PHE A 9 -26.10 -9.24 3.70
C PHE A 9 -25.97 -10.30 4.79
N GLN A 10 -25.94 -11.55 4.36
CA GLN A 10 -25.78 -12.71 5.22
C GLN A 10 -24.41 -13.32 4.93
N VAL A 11 -23.70 -13.70 6.00
CA VAL A 11 -22.38 -14.37 5.93
C VAL A 11 -22.51 -15.75 5.24
N GLU A 12 -23.73 -16.31 5.24
CA GLU A 12 -24.07 -17.57 4.62
C GLU A 12 -25.21 -17.39 3.62
N THR A 13 -25.06 -17.94 2.42
CA THR A 13 -26.13 -18.04 1.43
C THR A 13 -26.41 -19.50 1.07
N CYS A 14 -27.69 -19.87 1.12
CA CYS A 14 -28.18 -21.22 0.78
C CYS A 14 -28.66 -21.23 -0.67
N ILE A 15 -27.72 -21.12 -1.62
CA ILE A 15 -28.00 -21.20 -3.06
C ILE A 15 -27.18 -22.36 -3.64
N PRO A 16 -27.79 -23.29 -4.39
CA PRO A 16 -27.08 -24.36 -5.06
C PRO A 16 -25.98 -23.82 -5.99
N TRP A 17 -24.83 -24.51 -6.04
CA TRP A 17 -23.68 -24.04 -6.82
C TRP A 17 -23.94 -24.05 -8.34
N GLN A 18 -24.87 -24.88 -8.81
CA GLN A 18 -25.26 -24.97 -10.23
C GLN A 18 -25.92 -23.68 -10.72
N GLU A 19 -26.57 -22.94 -9.83
CA GLU A 19 -27.34 -21.73 -10.17
C GLU A 19 -26.50 -20.45 -10.06
N SER A 20 -25.31 -20.51 -9.44
CA SER A 20 -24.49 -19.33 -9.15
C SER A 20 -23.16 -19.34 -9.93
N PRO A 21 -23.01 -18.50 -10.97
CA PRO A 21 -21.79 -18.47 -11.78
C PRO A 21 -20.56 -18.03 -10.97
N SER A 22 -20.75 -17.20 -9.93
CA SER A 22 -19.66 -16.76 -9.04
C SER A 22 -19.04 -17.92 -8.25
N GLN A 23 -19.83 -18.89 -7.79
CA GLN A 23 -19.32 -20.06 -7.08
C GLN A 23 -18.54 -20.99 -8.01
N GLN A 24 -18.98 -21.14 -9.27
CA GLN A 24 -18.30 -21.95 -10.28
C GLN A 24 -16.93 -21.37 -10.65
N ILE A 25 -16.86 -20.05 -10.83
CA ILE A 25 -15.60 -19.34 -11.08
C ILE A 25 -14.67 -19.46 -9.85
N ASP A 26 -15.20 -19.30 -8.63
CA ASP A 26 -14.42 -19.45 -7.40
C ASP A 26 -13.82 -20.85 -7.29
N LEU A 27 -14.60 -21.89 -7.61
CA LEU A 27 -14.14 -23.27 -7.66
C LEU A 27 -12.98 -23.46 -8.64
N GLY A 28 -13.08 -22.90 -9.85
CA GLY A 28 -11.99 -22.94 -10.84
C GLY A 28 -10.69 -22.36 -10.29
N PHE A 29 -10.75 -21.19 -9.63
CA PHE A 29 -9.59 -20.60 -8.98
C PHE A 29 -9.07 -21.45 -7.81
N ASN A 30 -9.93 -22.01 -6.96
CA ASN A 30 -9.51 -22.86 -5.84
C ASN A 30 -8.83 -24.15 -6.31
N ILE A 31 -9.28 -24.75 -7.42
CA ILE A 31 -8.63 -25.93 -8.03
C ILE A 31 -7.23 -25.55 -8.53
N PHE A 32 -7.10 -24.41 -9.23
CA PHE A 32 -5.79 -23.91 -9.66
C PHE A 32 -4.84 -23.71 -8.47
N PHE A 33 -5.32 -23.09 -7.39
CA PHE A 33 -4.52 -22.88 -6.18
C PHE A 33 -4.19 -24.17 -5.44
N LEU A 34 -5.07 -25.17 -5.47
CA LEU A 34 -4.80 -26.49 -4.91
C LEU A 34 -3.65 -27.19 -5.65
N VAL A 35 -3.67 -27.14 -6.99
CA VAL A 35 -2.56 -27.67 -7.81
C VAL A 35 -1.26 -26.92 -7.53
N TYR A 36 -1.33 -25.58 -7.46
CA TYR A 36 -0.17 -24.75 -7.13
C TYR A 36 0.40 -25.07 -5.73
N PHE A 37 -0.47 -25.31 -4.74
CA PHE A 37 -0.07 -25.75 -3.41
C PHE A 37 0.69 -27.09 -3.46
N PHE A 38 0.18 -28.08 -4.20
CA PHE A 38 0.86 -29.37 -4.33
C PHE A 38 2.22 -29.27 -5.05
N ILE A 39 2.32 -28.44 -6.09
CA ILE A 39 3.60 -28.19 -6.77
C ILE A 39 4.62 -27.63 -5.78
N ARG A 40 4.24 -26.61 -4.99
CA ARG A 40 5.12 -26.03 -3.96
C ARG A 40 5.45 -27.03 -2.86
N PHE A 41 4.48 -27.82 -2.41
CA PHE A 41 4.68 -28.86 -1.40
C PHE A 41 5.70 -29.91 -1.86
N ILE A 42 5.63 -30.34 -3.12
CA ILE A 42 6.58 -31.31 -3.69
C ILE A 42 7.97 -30.67 -3.84
N ALA A 43 8.05 -29.42 -4.30
CA ALA A 43 9.30 -28.69 -4.49
C ALA A 43 10.03 -28.33 -3.18
N ALA A 44 9.31 -28.20 -2.05
CA ALA A 44 9.91 -27.84 -0.77
C ALA A 44 10.86 -28.93 -0.23
N SER A 45 12.05 -28.54 0.21
CA SER A 45 13.03 -29.44 0.81
C SER A 45 12.54 -29.98 2.16
N ASP A 46 12.07 -29.08 3.03
CA ASP A 46 11.53 -29.40 4.36
C ASP A 46 10.01 -29.28 4.39
N LYS A 47 9.33 -30.44 4.43
CA LYS A 47 7.86 -30.50 4.36
C LYS A 47 7.17 -29.86 5.56
N VAL A 48 7.74 -29.98 6.76
CA VAL A 48 7.14 -29.44 8.00
C VAL A 48 7.23 -27.92 8.04
N TRP A 49 8.38 -27.36 7.67
CA TRP A 49 8.56 -25.91 7.58
C TRP A 49 7.65 -25.28 6.54
N PHE A 50 7.52 -25.95 5.38
CA PHE A 50 6.59 -25.52 4.34
C PHE A 50 5.13 -25.48 4.85
N LEU A 51 4.70 -26.43 5.67
CA LEU A 51 3.34 -26.43 6.23
C LEU A 51 3.12 -25.28 7.24
N LEU A 52 4.18 -24.78 7.88
CA LEU A 52 4.11 -23.66 8.82
C LEU A 52 4.32 -22.28 8.15
N GLU A 53 4.55 -22.25 6.84
CA GLU A 53 4.70 -21.02 6.07
C GLU A 53 3.36 -20.26 5.96
N LEU A 54 3.39 -18.94 6.05
CA LEU A 54 2.19 -18.09 6.02
C LEU A 54 1.32 -18.35 4.78
N TYR A 55 1.95 -18.56 3.62
CA TYR A 55 1.23 -18.83 2.37
C TYR A 55 0.52 -20.19 2.36
N SER A 56 1.15 -21.21 2.94
CA SER A 56 0.54 -22.53 3.15
C SER A 56 -0.62 -22.46 4.13
N PHE A 57 -0.49 -21.65 5.17
CA PHE A 57 -1.59 -21.39 6.11
C PHE A 57 -2.79 -20.71 5.45
N ILE A 58 -2.56 -19.72 4.58
CA ILE A 58 -3.63 -19.08 3.80
C ILE A 58 -4.34 -20.09 2.90
N ASP A 59 -3.58 -20.97 2.22
CA ASP A 59 -4.15 -22.04 1.39
C ASP A 59 -5.01 -23.01 2.22
N TYR A 60 -4.54 -23.40 3.40
CA TYR A 60 -5.29 -24.25 4.34
C TYR A 60 -6.60 -23.61 4.82
N CYS A 61 -6.63 -22.30 5.09
CA CYS A 61 -7.84 -21.63 5.55
C CYS A 61 -8.83 -21.30 4.42
N THR A 62 -8.40 -21.28 3.16
CA THR A 62 -9.23 -20.81 2.04
C THR A 62 -9.71 -21.92 1.12
N ILE A 63 -8.89 -22.96 0.90
CA ILE A 63 -9.17 -24.02 -0.08
C ILE A 63 -10.16 -25.07 0.47
N PRO A 64 -9.93 -25.74 1.62
CA PRO A 64 -10.85 -26.75 2.13
C PRO A 64 -12.29 -26.25 2.36
N PRO A 65 -12.54 -25.06 2.94
CA PRO A 65 -13.90 -24.56 3.09
C PRO A 65 -14.65 -24.36 1.78
N SER A 66 -13.95 -24.09 0.67
CA SER A 66 -14.59 -23.97 -0.65
C SER A 66 -15.13 -25.30 -1.18
N PHE A 67 -14.42 -26.41 -0.93
CA PHE A 67 -14.89 -27.75 -1.29
C PHE A 67 -16.02 -28.23 -0.37
N VAL A 68 -15.92 -27.94 0.93
CA VAL A 68 -16.97 -28.24 1.91
C VAL A 68 -18.26 -27.48 1.60
N ALA A 69 -18.15 -26.21 1.18
CA ALA A 69 -19.29 -25.40 0.77
C ALA A 69 -20.11 -26.05 -0.37
N ILE A 70 -19.43 -26.68 -1.33
CA ILE A 70 -20.07 -27.40 -2.44
C ILE A 70 -20.73 -28.68 -1.94
N TYR A 71 -20.03 -29.44 -1.10
CA TYR A 71 -20.57 -30.68 -0.52
C TYR A 71 -21.85 -30.42 0.29
N LEU A 72 -21.87 -29.33 1.05
CA LEU A 72 -23.02 -28.93 1.88
C LEU A 72 -24.08 -28.08 1.14
N GLN A 73 -23.87 -27.74 -0.13
CA GLN A 73 -24.72 -26.81 -0.90
C GLN A 73 -24.97 -25.47 -0.17
N ARG A 74 -23.96 -24.99 0.56
CA ARG A 74 -24.02 -23.76 1.38
C ARG A 74 -22.77 -22.92 1.17
N ASN A 75 -22.97 -21.67 0.75
CA ASN A 75 -21.87 -20.75 0.53
C ASN A 75 -21.59 -19.95 1.81
N TRP A 76 -20.46 -20.27 2.44
CA TRP A 76 -19.97 -19.56 3.62
C TRP A 76 -18.83 -18.62 3.24
N LEU A 77 -18.96 -17.34 3.60
CA LEU A 77 -17.98 -16.31 3.30
C LEU A 77 -16.70 -16.48 4.15
N GLY A 78 -16.83 -16.94 5.40
CA GLY A 78 -15.77 -17.44 6.28
C GLY A 78 -14.44 -16.68 6.19
N PHE A 79 -13.35 -17.42 6.04
CA PHE A 79 -11.97 -16.91 5.97
C PHE A 79 -11.52 -16.48 4.56
N ARG A 80 -12.44 -16.27 3.60
CA ARG A 80 -12.05 -15.92 2.21
C ARG A 80 -11.25 -14.62 2.11
N PHE A 81 -11.42 -13.70 3.06
CA PHE A 81 -10.65 -12.46 3.11
C PHE A 81 -9.15 -12.67 3.31
N LEU A 82 -8.71 -13.82 3.86
CA LEU A 82 -7.28 -14.15 3.97
C LEU A 82 -6.59 -14.25 2.60
N ARG A 83 -7.33 -14.43 1.50
CA ARG A 83 -6.78 -14.38 0.14
C ARG A 83 -6.14 -13.02 -0.18
N ALA A 84 -6.56 -11.93 0.49
CA ALA A 84 -5.94 -10.61 0.31
C ALA A 84 -4.47 -10.58 0.75
N LEU A 85 -4.04 -11.43 1.70
CA LEU A 85 -2.64 -11.58 2.09
C LEU A 85 -1.75 -12.06 0.94
N ARG A 86 -2.31 -12.71 -0.10
CA ARG A 86 -1.55 -13.10 -1.28
C ARG A 86 -1.04 -11.91 -2.09
N LEU A 87 -1.57 -10.70 -1.87
CA LEU A 87 -1.00 -9.48 -2.48
C LEU A 87 0.46 -9.25 -2.04
N MET A 88 0.90 -9.82 -0.91
CA MET A 88 2.30 -9.76 -0.47
C MET A 88 3.27 -10.44 -1.44
N THR A 89 2.82 -11.34 -2.33
CA THR A 89 3.69 -12.00 -3.32
C THR A 89 3.85 -11.21 -4.62
N VAL A 90 3.05 -10.14 -4.82
CA VAL A 90 3.09 -9.29 -6.01
C VAL A 90 4.48 -8.71 -6.28
N PRO A 91 5.24 -8.20 -5.29
CA PRO A 91 6.59 -7.69 -5.52
C PRO A 91 7.55 -8.75 -6.06
N ASP A 92 7.42 -10.00 -5.62
CA ASP A 92 8.28 -11.11 -6.06
C ASP A 92 7.96 -11.51 -7.50
N ILE A 93 6.66 -11.55 -7.84
CA ILE A 93 6.20 -11.81 -9.21
C ILE A 93 6.69 -10.70 -10.15
N LEU A 94 6.58 -9.43 -9.74
CA LEU A 94 7.03 -8.29 -10.56
C LEU A 94 8.55 -8.26 -10.75
N GLN A 95 9.31 -8.75 -9.78
CA GLN A 95 10.76 -8.97 -9.92
C GLN A 95 11.05 -10.11 -10.90
N TYR A 96 10.35 -11.24 -10.78
CA TYR A 96 10.48 -12.37 -11.71
C TYR A 96 10.18 -11.97 -13.17
N LEU A 97 9.21 -11.07 -13.37
CA LEU A 97 8.85 -10.53 -14.68
C LEU A 97 9.80 -9.43 -15.19
N ASN A 98 10.89 -9.11 -14.48
CA ASN A 98 11.85 -8.05 -14.82
C ASN A 98 11.23 -6.65 -14.98
N ILE A 99 10.08 -6.39 -14.33
CA ILE A 99 9.41 -5.08 -14.34
C ILE A 99 10.05 -4.15 -13.31
N LEU A 100 10.31 -4.66 -12.11
CA LEU A 100 10.95 -3.91 -11.03
C LEU A 100 12.47 -4.18 -11.05
N LYS A 101 13.24 -3.19 -11.52
CA LYS A 101 14.71 -3.32 -11.65
C LYS A 101 15.50 -2.63 -10.54
N THR A 102 14.91 -1.59 -9.94
CA THR A 102 15.60 -0.74 -8.95
C THR A 102 15.22 -1.19 -7.53
N SER A 103 16.20 -1.28 -6.64
CA SER A 103 16.00 -1.64 -5.23
C SER A 103 14.95 -0.76 -4.53
N SER A 104 15.00 0.56 -4.77
CA SER A 104 14.02 1.51 -4.23
C SER A 104 12.58 1.21 -4.70
N SER A 105 12.41 0.84 -5.96
CA SER A 105 11.09 0.52 -6.52
C SER A 105 10.57 -0.81 -5.98
N ILE A 106 11.44 -1.82 -5.83
CA ILE A 106 11.09 -3.10 -5.21
C ILE A 106 10.61 -2.88 -3.78
N ARG A 107 11.39 -2.13 -2.99
CA ARG A 107 11.07 -1.84 -1.60
C ARG A 107 9.76 -1.06 -1.46
N LEU A 108 9.55 -0.04 -2.29
CA LEU A 108 8.30 0.73 -2.32
C LEU A 108 7.10 -0.17 -2.62
N THR A 109 7.18 -1.01 -3.65
CA THR A 109 6.09 -1.94 -3.98
C THR A 109 5.85 -2.96 -2.87
N GLN A 110 6.89 -3.45 -2.20
CA GLN A 110 6.76 -4.33 -1.02
C GLN A 110 5.99 -3.64 0.12
N LEU A 111 6.36 -2.42 0.49
CA LEU A 111 5.67 -1.68 1.56
C LEU A 111 4.20 -1.43 1.23
N VAL A 112 3.91 -0.98 0.00
CA VAL A 112 2.53 -0.70 -0.44
C VAL A 112 1.69 -1.97 -0.46
N THR A 113 2.22 -3.07 -1.01
CA THR A 113 1.47 -4.33 -1.10
C THR A 113 1.23 -4.94 0.28
N ILE A 114 2.20 -4.90 1.19
CA ILE A 114 2.03 -5.33 2.58
C ILE A 114 0.95 -4.48 3.26
N PHE A 115 1.05 -3.15 3.20
CA PHE A 115 0.06 -2.25 3.81
C PHE A 115 -1.36 -2.54 3.31
N VAL A 116 -1.57 -2.57 2.00
CA VAL A 116 -2.88 -2.85 1.39
C VAL A 116 -3.39 -4.24 1.79
N SER A 117 -2.54 -5.26 1.76
CA SER A 117 -2.93 -6.64 2.08
C SER A 117 -3.37 -6.80 3.54
N VAL A 118 -2.68 -6.16 4.49
CA VAL A 118 -3.01 -6.20 5.92
C VAL A 118 -4.29 -5.40 6.20
N CYS A 119 -4.46 -4.23 5.59
CA CYS A 119 -5.69 -3.44 5.69
C CYS A 119 -6.92 -4.22 5.20
N LEU A 120 -6.85 -4.83 4.02
CA LEU A 120 -7.95 -5.61 3.45
C LEU A 120 -8.25 -6.86 4.29
N THR A 121 -7.21 -7.55 4.76
CA THR A 121 -7.37 -8.74 5.61
C THR A 121 -7.97 -8.38 6.96
N GLY A 122 -7.52 -7.29 7.57
CA GLY A 122 -8.10 -6.76 8.79
C GLY A 122 -9.58 -6.42 8.60
N ALA A 123 -9.93 -5.79 7.47
CA ALA A 123 -11.30 -5.36 7.20
C ALA A 123 -12.21 -6.58 7.05
N GLY A 124 -11.71 -7.64 6.43
CA GLY A 124 -12.36 -8.94 6.38
C GLY A 124 -12.54 -9.59 7.76
N GLY A 125 -11.55 -9.45 8.65
CA GLY A 125 -11.64 -9.91 10.03
C GLY A 125 -12.74 -9.19 10.82
N VAL A 126 -12.75 -7.85 10.79
CA VAL A 126 -13.81 -7.04 11.40
C VAL A 126 -15.18 -7.39 10.82
N HIS A 127 -15.25 -7.48 9.49
CA HIS A 127 -16.48 -7.83 8.78
C HIS A 127 -16.99 -9.22 9.18
N LEU A 128 -16.12 -10.22 9.33
CA LEU A 128 -16.51 -11.55 9.79
C LEU A 128 -17.02 -11.49 11.23
N PHE A 129 -16.25 -10.90 12.16
CA PHE A 129 -16.62 -10.91 13.58
C PHE A 129 -17.89 -10.10 13.89
N GLU A 130 -18.06 -8.92 13.28
CA GLU A 130 -19.25 -8.10 13.51
C GLU A 130 -20.52 -8.70 12.87
N ASN A 131 -20.41 -9.26 11.65
CA ASN A 131 -21.57 -9.89 10.99
C ASN A 131 -21.93 -11.27 11.57
N SER A 132 -20.96 -12.03 12.08
CA SER A 132 -21.22 -13.30 12.76
C SER A 132 -21.80 -13.12 14.17
N GLY A 133 -21.47 -12.02 14.86
CA GLY A 133 -21.94 -11.76 16.23
C GLY A 133 -21.11 -12.44 17.32
N ASP A 134 -21.54 -12.29 18.58
CA ASP A 134 -20.78 -12.78 19.74
C ASP A 134 -20.84 -14.32 19.88
N PHE A 135 -19.75 -15.02 19.54
CA PHE A 135 -19.65 -16.47 19.71
C PHE A 135 -19.97 -16.94 21.14
N PHE A 136 -19.41 -16.27 22.15
CA PHE A 136 -19.55 -16.63 23.57
C PHE A 136 -20.99 -16.48 24.11
N LYS A 137 -21.84 -15.71 23.44
CA LYS A 137 -23.23 -15.50 23.83
C LYS A 137 -24.21 -16.24 22.92
N GLY A 138 -23.74 -17.12 22.03
CA GLY A 138 -24.58 -17.86 21.10
C GLY A 138 -24.94 -17.08 19.83
N PHE A 139 -24.02 -16.28 19.30
CA PHE A 139 -24.18 -15.46 18.08
C PHE A 139 -25.30 -14.42 18.18
N ILE A 140 -25.37 -13.74 19.32
CA ILE A 140 -26.33 -12.67 19.60
C ILE A 140 -25.69 -11.32 19.25
N ASN A 141 -26.50 -10.34 18.84
CA ASN A 141 -26.11 -8.98 18.43
C ASN A 141 -25.22 -8.88 17.17
N PRO A 142 -25.64 -9.44 16.02
CA PRO A 142 -24.93 -9.21 14.76
C PRO A 142 -25.03 -7.73 14.37
N HIS A 143 -23.88 -7.10 14.17
CA HIS A 143 -23.81 -5.74 13.66
C HIS A 143 -23.51 -5.78 12.16
N ARG A 144 -24.57 -5.60 11.37
CA ARG A 144 -24.48 -5.76 9.91
C ARG A 144 -23.80 -4.56 9.26
N ILE A 145 -22.52 -4.74 8.94
CA ILE A 145 -21.67 -3.75 8.28
C ILE A 145 -21.16 -4.32 6.96
N THR A 146 -21.10 -3.47 5.95
CA THR A 146 -20.57 -3.90 4.65
C THR A 146 -19.06 -3.99 4.68
N TYR A 147 -18.46 -4.78 3.78
CA TYR A 147 -17.01 -4.87 3.69
C TYR A 147 -16.35 -3.50 3.39
N ALA A 148 -16.98 -2.65 2.58
CA ALA A 148 -16.49 -1.31 2.29
C ALA A 148 -16.46 -0.42 3.54
N ASP A 149 -17.49 -0.50 4.38
CA ASP A 149 -17.54 0.22 5.67
C ASP A 149 -16.42 -0.26 6.60
N CYS A 150 -16.09 -1.56 6.58
CA CYS A 150 -14.99 -2.12 7.37
C CYS A 150 -13.63 -1.61 6.89
N VAL A 151 -13.42 -1.49 5.57
CA VAL A 151 -12.19 -0.92 5.00
C VAL A 151 -12.05 0.54 5.39
N TYR A 152 -13.13 1.32 5.28
CA TYR A 152 -13.16 2.71 5.74
C TYR A 152 -12.81 2.82 7.23
N PHE A 153 -13.50 2.06 8.08
CA PHE A 153 -13.28 2.02 9.52
C PHE A 153 -11.81 1.72 9.87
N LEU A 154 -11.20 0.73 9.21
CA LEU A 154 -9.81 0.40 9.48
C LEU A 154 -8.82 1.44 8.99
N LEU A 155 -9.04 2.05 7.82
CA LEU A 155 -8.17 3.14 7.36
C LEU A 155 -8.22 4.34 8.31
N VAL A 156 -9.42 4.72 8.77
CA VAL A 156 -9.62 5.79 9.77
C VAL A 156 -8.98 5.45 11.11
N THR A 157 -9.03 4.18 11.52
CA THR A 157 -8.43 3.73 12.78
C THR A 157 -6.91 3.67 12.70
N MET A 158 -6.34 3.12 11.63
CA MET A 158 -4.88 3.04 11.43
C MET A 158 -4.23 4.42 11.31
N SER A 159 -4.92 5.36 10.67
CA SER A 159 -4.48 6.76 10.58
C SER A 159 -4.67 7.55 11.88
N THR A 160 -5.10 6.90 12.98
CA THR A 160 -5.34 7.52 14.29
C THR A 160 -6.42 8.61 14.31
N VAL A 161 -7.23 8.73 13.25
CA VAL A 161 -8.27 9.76 13.16
C VAL A 161 -9.46 9.42 14.06
N GLY A 162 -9.98 8.19 13.96
CA GLY A 162 -11.00 7.67 14.88
C GLY A 162 -12.29 8.50 14.98
N TYR A 163 -12.98 8.76 13.86
CA TYR A 163 -14.23 9.54 13.86
C TYR A 163 -15.33 9.00 14.79
N GLY A 164 -15.36 7.68 15.03
CA GLY A 164 -16.35 7.04 15.90
C GLY A 164 -17.73 6.88 15.29
N ASP A 165 -17.87 7.09 13.98
CA ASP A 165 -19.09 6.89 13.21
C ASP A 165 -19.41 5.41 12.97
N ILE A 166 -18.36 4.59 12.77
CA ILE A 166 -18.41 3.13 12.73
C ILE A 166 -17.48 2.59 13.81
N TYR A 167 -17.93 1.59 14.56
CA TYR A 167 -17.15 0.97 15.63
C TYR A 167 -17.59 -0.48 15.87
N CYS A 168 -16.67 -1.31 16.38
CA CYS A 168 -16.97 -2.68 16.74
C CYS A 168 -17.86 -2.76 17.99
N THR A 169 -19.01 -3.42 17.85
CA THR A 169 -19.94 -3.65 18.96
C THR A 169 -19.74 -5.01 19.60
N THR A 170 -19.26 -6.00 18.83
CA THR A 170 -19.04 -7.37 19.30
C THR A 170 -17.80 -7.46 20.18
N LEU A 171 -17.81 -8.38 21.14
CA LEU A 171 -16.66 -8.65 22.01
C LEU A 171 -15.47 -9.17 21.19
N CYS A 172 -15.72 -10.10 20.27
CA CYS A 172 -14.69 -10.65 19.39
C CYS A 172 -14.09 -9.58 18.48
N GLY A 173 -14.92 -8.72 17.88
CA GLY A 173 -14.48 -7.60 17.06
C GLY A 173 -13.63 -6.59 17.86
N ARG A 174 -14.03 -6.26 19.10
CA ARG A 174 -13.24 -5.37 19.98
C ARG A 174 -11.89 -5.97 20.36
N ILE A 175 -11.84 -7.24 20.75
CA ILE A 175 -10.58 -7.91 21.08
C ILE A 175 -9.67 -7.95 19.84
N PHE A 176 -10.21 -8.30 18.68
CA PHE A 176 -9.48 -8.27 17.42
C PHE A 176 -8.91 -6.87 17.14
N MET A 177 -9.71 -5.82 17.30
CA MET A 177 -9.29 -4.44 17.08
C MET A 177 -8.17 -4.00 18.03
N VAL A 178 -8.17 -4.43 19.29
CA VAL A 178 -7.08 -4.10 20.22
C VAL A 178 -5.73 -4.61 19.71
N PHE A 179 -5.66 -5.88 19.30
CA PHE A 179 -4.43 -6.45 18.73
C PHE A 179 -4.09 -5.83 17.38
N PHE A 180 -5.10 -5.57 16.55
CA PHE A 180 -4.92 -4.97 15.24
C PHE A 180 -4.40 -3.53 15.32
N ILE A 181 -4.86 -2.73 16.27
CA ILE A 181 -4.38 -1.36 16.49
C ILE A 181 -2.91 -1.39 16.93
N LEU A 182 -2.54 -2.28 17.87
CA LEU A 182 -1.16 -2.40 18.32
C LEU A 182 -0.20 -2.73 17.16
N GLY A 183 -0.54 -3.71 16.32
CA GLY A 183 0.27 -4.07 15.16
C GLY A 183 0.19 -3.05 14.02
N GLY A 184 -1.01 -2.54 13.74
CA GLY A 184 -1.29 -1.60 12.66
C GLY A 184 -0.63 -0.24 12.87
N LEU A 185 -0.61 0.28 14.10
CA LEU A 185 0.09 1.53 14.41
C LEU A 185 1.62 1.39 14.27
N ALA A 186 2.19 0.28 14.74
CA ALA A 186 3.62 0.02 14.57
C ALA A 186 4.02 -0.07 13.09
N MET A 187 3.18 -0.74 12.28
CA MET A 187 3.35 -0.81 10.83
C MET A 187 3.21 0.56 10.18
N PHE A 188 2.14 1.30 10.49
CA PHE A 188 1.87 2.61 9.90
C PHE A 188 2.98 3.62 10.22
N ALA A 189 3.40 3.68 11.48
CA ALA A 189 4.47 4.57 11.93
C ALA A 189 5.82 4.28 11.26
N SER A 190 6.10 3.03 10.92
CA SER A 190 7.34 2.64 10.27
C SER A 190 7.29 2.84 8.75
N TYR A 191 6.16 2.51 8.12
CA TYR A 191 6.07 2.43 6.66
C TYR A 191 5.81 3.78 6.01
N VAL A 192 5.05 4.68 6.65
CA VAL A 192 4.72 5.99 6.06
C VAL A 192 5.98 6.84 5.82
N PRO A 193 6.90 7.01 6.79
CA PRO A 193 8.14 7.74 6.56
C PRO A 193 9.02 7.07 5.49
N GLU A 194 9.14 5.75 5.52
CA GLU A 194 9.94 5.02 4.53
C GLU A 194 9.40 5.18 3.10
N ILE A 195 8.07 5.16 2.93
CA ILE A 195 7.42 5.45 1.65
C ILE A 195 7.68 6.91 1.23
N ALA A 196 7.58 7.86 2.16
CA ALA A 196 7.84 9.27 1.90
C ALA A 196 9.29 9.50 1.43
N ASP A 197 10.27 8.88 2.06
CA ASP A 197 11.68 8.96 1.68
C ASP A 197 11.95 8.34 0.30
N LEU A 198 11.33 7.18 0.02
CA LEU A 198 11.48 6.49 -1.26
C LEU A 198 10.84 7.27 -2.43
N ILE A 199 9.73 7.97 -2.19
CA ILE A 199 9.08 8.84 -3.18
C ILE A 199 9.81 10.19 -3.28
N GLY A 200 10.28 10.72 -2.15
CA GLY A 200 10.94 12.01 -2.01
C GLY A 200 12.36 12.06 -2.58
N ASN A 201 13.03 10.91 -2.69
CA ASN A 201 14.36 10.77 -3.29
C ASN A 201 14.42 11.01 -4.82
N ARG A 202 13.41 11.65 -5.42
CA ARG A 202 13.52 12.14 -6.79
C ARG A 202 14.50 13.31 -6.82
N GLN A 203 15.46 13.25 -7.73
CA GLN A 203 16.42 14.33 -7.96
C GLN A 203 15.66 15.62 -8.33
N LYS A 204 15.53 16.54 -7.37
CA LYS A 204 14.80 17.81 -7.52
C LYS A 204 15.34 18.67 -8.66
N TYR A 205 16.66 18.61 -8.87
CA TYR A 205 17.39 19.32 -9.93
C TYR A 205 17.86 18.38 -11.04
N GLY A 206 17.02 17.40 -11.40
CA GLY A 206 17.19 16.61 -12.61
C GLY A 206 16.46 17.23 -13.80
N GLY A 207 16.75 16.76 -15.01
CA GLY A 207 16.11 17.22 -16.24
C GLY A 207 17.10 17.70 -17.30
N GLU A 208 16.56 18.18 -18.41
CA GLU A 208 17.32 18.75 -19.53
C GLU A 208 17.01 20.25 -19.63
N TYR A 209 18.03 21.07 -19.83
CA TYR A 209 17.85 22.49 -20.11
C TYR A 209 17.22 22.66 -21.49
N LYS A 210 16.04 23.28 -21.56
CA LYS A 210 15.36 23.62 -22.81
C LYS A 210 15.66 25.06 -23.18
N GLY A 211 16.62 25.25 -24.08
CA GLY A 211 16.97 26.59 -24.55
C GLY A 211 15.85 27.24 -25.36
N GLU A 212 15.65 28.55 -25.15
CA GLU A 212 14.77 29.37 -25.98
C GLU A 212 15.46 29.81 -27.28
N HIS A 213 14.69 29.91 -28.37
CA HIS A 213 15.22 30.35 -29.66
C HIS A 213 15.68 31.82 -29.58
N GLY A 214 16.98 32.06 -29.74
CA GLY A 214 17.57 33.41 -29.75
C GLY A 214 18.37 33.77 -28.51
N LYS A 215 18.20 33.05 -27.39
CA LYS A 215 19.00 33.26 -26.18
C LYS A 215 20.24 32.38 -26.16
N LYS A 216 21.37 32.97 -25.80
CA LYS A 216 22.61 32.21 -25.58
C LYS A 216 22.60 31.67 -24.15
N HIS A 217 23.29 30.57 -23.90
CA HIS A 217 23.45 30.04 -22.54
C HIS A 217 24.90 29.66 -22.28
N ILE A 218 25.31 29.75 -21.02
CA ILE A 218 26.65 29.39 -20.53
C ILE A 218 26.50 28.30 -19.47
N VAL A 219 27.30 27.25 -19.58
CA VAL A 219 27.33 26.16 -18.59
C VAL A 219 28.51 26.36 -17.65
N VAL A 220 28.24 26.51 -16.35
CA VAL A 220 29.25 26.65 -15.31
C VAL A 220 29.38 25.33 -14.56
N CYS A 221 30.60 24.79 -14.53
CA CYS A 221 30.95 23.52 -13.88
C CYS A 221 32.14 23.72 -12.92
N GLY A 222 32.28 22.86 -11.91
CA GLY A 222 33.45 22.84 -11.02
C GLY A 222 33.08 22.94 -9.55
N HIS A 223 33.87 23.71 -8.78
CA HIS A 223 33.62 23.96 -7.37
C HIS A 223 32.55 25.06 -7.22
N ILE A 224 31.30 24.62 -7.17
CA ILE A 224 30.13 25.50 -7.07
C ILE A 224 29.73 25.54 -5.59
N THR A 225 30.15 26.60 -4.92
CA THR A 225 29.72 26.98 -3.56
C THR A 225 28.96 28.29 -3.60
N TYR A 226 28.20 28.56 -2.55
CA TYR A 226 27.46 29.81 -2.41
C TYR A 226 28.34 31.04 -2.68
N ASP A 227 29.52 31.11 -2.05
CA ASP A 227 30.45 32.24 -2.20
C ASP A 227 30.97 32.37 -3.63
N SER A 228 31.33 31.25 -4.27
CA SER A 228 31.82 31.27 -5.66
C SER A 228 30.75 31.71 -6.65
N VAL A 229 29.49 31.29 -6.43
CA VAL A 229 28.36 31.65 -7.29
C VAL A 229 27.97 33.11 -7.06
N SER A 230 27.95 33.59 -5.82
CA SER A 230 27.64 34.98 -5.52
C SER A 230 28.66 35.92 -6.14
N HIS A 231 29.96 35.64 -6.02
CA HIS A 231 30.99 36.44 -6.66
C HIS A 231 30.89 36.41 -8.18
N PHE A 232 30.67 35.23 -8.76
CA PHE A 232 30.49 35.10 -10.21
C PHE A 232 29.27 35.88 -10.72
N LEU A 233 28.10 35.74 -10.07
CA LEU A 233 26.88 36.41 -10.49
C LEU A 233 26.98 37.94 -10.31
N GLN A 234 27.62 38.40 -9.23
CA GLN A 234 27.86 39.83 -9.01
C GLN A 234 28.73 40.45 -10.12
N ASP A 235 29.80 39.76 -10.53
CA ASP A 235 30.68 40.26 -11.59
C ASP A 235 30.09 40.08 -13.00
N PHE A 236 29.28 39.03 -13.21
CA PHE A 236 28.76 38.66 -14.53
C PHE A 236 27.44 39.37 -14.88
N LEU A 237 26.56 39.61 -13.90
CA LEU A 237 25.27 40.29 -14.07
C LEU A 237 25.30 41.76 -13.58
N HIS A 238 26.48 42.36 -13.48
CA HIS A 238 26.64 43.75 -13.05
C HIS A 238 25.96 44.72 -14.03
N GLU A 239 25.30 45.77 -13.52
CA GLU A 239 24.55 46.77 -14.31
C GLU A 239 25.43 47.53 -15.32
N ASP A 240 26.73 47.60 -15.07
CA ASP A 240 27.71 48.23 -15.97
C ASP A 240 28.01 47.40 -17.23
N ARG A 241 27.47 46.18 -17.36
CA ARG A 241 27.61 45.35 -18.56
C ARG A 241 26.46 45.57 -19.52
N ASP A 242 26.77 45.78 -20.79
CA ASP A 242 25.79 45.90 -21.87
C ASP A 242 24.89 44.65 -21.94
N ASP A 243 23.57 44.88 -21.89
CA ASP A 243 22.43 43.93 -21.92
C ASP A 243 22.79 42.50 -22.36
N VAL A 244 23.21 41.68 -21.39
CA VAL A 244 23.69 40.31 -21.62
C VAL A 244 22.48 39.37 -21.56
N ASP A 245 21.76 39.20 -22.68
CA ASP A 245 20.65 38.22 -22.81
C ASP A 245 21.22 36.79 -22.91
N VAL A 246 21.82 36.33 -21.80
CA VAL A 246 22.51 35.05 -21.67
C VAL A 246 22.09 34.35 -20.38
N GLU A 247 21.62 33.12 -20.50
CA GLU A 247 21.23 32.30 -19.35
C GLU A 247 22.43 31.50 -18.80
N VAL A 248 22.58 31.47 -17.47
CA VAL A 248 23.66 30.71 -16.80
C VAL A 248 23.08 29.42 -16.24
N VAL A 249 23.63 28.28 -16.68
CA VAL A 249 23.25 26.93 -16.25
C VAL A 249 24.36 26.35 -15.38
N PHE A 250 24.10 26.13 -14.10
CA PHE A 250 25.06 25.50 -13.19
C PHE A 250 24.91 23.98 -13.22
N LEU A 251 26.02 23.28 -13.49
CA LEU A 251 26.08 21.82 -13.49
C LEU A 251 27.04 21.33 -12.40
N HIS A 252 26.48 20.77 -11.33
CA HIS A 252 27.24 20.27 -10.20
C HIS A 252 26.86 18.82 -9.85
N ARG A 253 27.85 18.04 -9.38
CA ARG A 253 27.67 16.59 -9.09
C ARG A 253 26.97 16.34 -7.75
N LEU A 254 27.09 17.26 -6.80
CA LEU A 254 26.43 17.16 -5.50
C LEU A 254 25.08 17.85 -5.57
N ALA A 255 24.00 17.12 -5.32
CA ALA A 255 22.67 17.68 -5.14
C ALA A 255 22.56 18.33 -3.76
N HIS A 256 23.41 19.30 -3.49
CA HIS A 256 23.18 20.27 -2.42
C HIS A 256 23.33 21.65 -3.06
N PHE A 257 22.24 22.43 -3.02
CA PHE A 257 22.21 23.80 -2.50
C PHE A 257 21.38 24.85 -3.26
N TYR A 258 20.75 25.68 -2.42
CA TYR A 258 20.27 27.07 -2.49
C TYR A 258 19.66 27.63 -3.79
N THR A 259 18.40 28.05 -3.69
CA THR A 259 17.75 28.97 -4.63
C THR A 259 18.00 30.41 -4.22
N ALA A 260 18.55 31.23 -5.12
CA ALA A 260 18.64 32.68 -4.98
C ALA A 260 17.70 33.33 -6.01
N ASN A 261 16.88 34.30 -5.58
CA ASN A 261 16.06 35.14 -6.46
C ASN A 261 16.45 36.62 -6.32
N ASN A 262 16.13 37.41 -7.34
CA ASN A 262 16.52 38.83 -7.56
C ASN A 262 16.12 39.86 -6.48
N LEU A 263 15.67 39.44 -5.29
CA LEU A 263 15.20 40.34 -4.22
C LEU A 263 15.82 40.07 -2.83
N GLY A 264 16.81 39.19 -2.74
CA GLY A 264 17.48 38.88 -1.47
C GLY A 264 17.51 37.39 -1.17
N LEU A 265 18.56 36.99 -0.47
CA LEU A 265 18.86 35.61 -0.10
C LEU A 265 18.14 35.25 1.19
N GLU A 266 17.00 34.57 1.08
CA GLU A 266 16.35 33.97 2.24
C GLU A 266 16.99 32.62 2.57
N LEU A 267 17.78 32.62 3.65
CA LEU A 267 18.38 31.45 4.27
C LEU A 267 17.35 30.79 5.19
N GLU A 268 16.68 29.74 4.72
CA GLU A 268 16.07 28.78 5.64
C GLU A 268 16.84 27.45 5.63
N PRO A 269 17.44 27.05 6.76
CA PRO A 269 17.85 25.68 6.95
C PRO A 269 16.60 24.82 7.20
N LEU A 270 16.33 23.85 6.33
CA LEU A 270 15.37 22.80 6.66
C LEU A 270 15.97 21.97 7.80
N ARG A 271 15.42 22.19 9.01
CA ARG A 271 15.45 21.21 10.09
C ARG A 271 14.78 19.92 9.61
N ASP A 272 15.32 18.83 10.15
CA ASP A 272 14.94 17.43 9.98
C ASP A 272 13.43 17.16 9.87
#